data_AF-A0A2V8DKK3-F1
#
_entry.id   AF-A0A2V8DKK3-F1
#
_cell.length_a   1.000
_cell.length_b   1.000
_cell.length_c   1.000
_cell.angle_alpha   90.00
_cell.angle_beta   90.00
_cell.angle_gamma   90.00
#
_symmetry.space_group_name_H-M   'P 1'
#
loop_
_entity.id
_entity.type
_entity.pdbx_description
1 polymer ?
#
loop_
_entity_poly.entity_id
_entity_poly.type
_entity_poly.pdbx_seq_one_letter_code
_entity_poly.pdbx_strand_id
1 'polypeptide(L)'
;MKRLIVCLLAVAVLSAPQSKPTFTGTITDDECSRADHSRMRMGPTDAACVRACISAHGASYVLYDGKDAYTLSDQQAPERFAGQKVTVVGALDAKTKTIQVESITAAR
;
A
#
# COMPACT_ATOMS: atom_id res chain seq x y z
N MET A 1 50.54 39.32 -14.69
CA MET A 1 49.16 39.83 -14.56
C MET A 1 48.31 39.01 -15.51
N LYS A 2 47.53 38.00 -15.10
CA LYS A 2 46.22 38.14 -14.47
C LYS A 2 45.79 36.72 -14.05
N ARG A 3 45.68 36.43 -12.75
CA ARG A 3 45.19 35.13 -12.26
C ARG A 3 43.66 35.17 -12.30
N LEU A 4 43.05 34.40 -13.19
CA LEU A 4 41.60 34.22 -13.24
C LEU A 4 41.19 33.29 -12.09
N ILE A 5 40.64 33.87 -11.03
CA ILE A 5 40.01 33.13 -9.94
C ILE A 5 38.59 32.81 -10.40
N VAL A 6 38.36 31.55 -10.79
CA VAL A 6 37.03 31.02 -11.06
C VAL A 6 36.41 30.65 -9.71
N CYS A 7 35.49 31.48 -9.21
CA CYS A 7 34.68 31.15 -8.03
C CYS A 7 33.67 30.05 -8.39
N LEU A 8 33.92 28.85 -7.89
CA LEU A 8 32.98 27.73 -7.93
C LEU A 8 31.88 27.98 -6.88
N LEU A 9 30.72 28.49 -7.31
CA LEU A 9 29.52 28.55 -6.46
C LEU A 9 28.93 27.14 -6.36
N ALA A 10 29.25 26.43 -5.27
CA ALA A 10 28.59 25.18 -4.92
C ALA A 10 27.15 25.50 -4.45
N VAL A 11 26.17 25.26 -5.31
CA VAL A 11 24.76 25.30 -4.93
C VAL A 11 24.44 24.02 -4.16
N ALA A 12 24.41 24.10 -2.84
CA ALA A 12 23.91 23.02 -2.00
C ALA A 12 22.38 22.92 -2.19
N VAL A 13 21.93 21.95 -2.98
CA VAL A 13 20.51 21.58 -3.07
C VAL A 13 20.11 20.92 -1.76
N LEU A 14 19.35 21.65 -0.95
CA LEU A 14 18.75 21.15 0.28
C LEU A 14 17.55 20.29 -0.10
N SER A 15 17.73 18.97 -0.17
CA SER A 15 16.61 18.03 -0.37
C SER A 15 15.75 18.01 0.90
N ALA A 16 14.57 18.61 0.85
CA ALA A 16 13.56 18.45 1.89
C ALA A 16 13.06 16.98 1.91
N PRO A 17 12.80 16.39 3.09
CA PRO A 17 12.23 15.05 3.17
C PRO A 17 10.84 15.05 2.52
N GLN A 18 10.71 14.40 1.36
CA GLN A 18 9.39 14.23 0.74
C GLN A 18 8.56 13.32 1.63
N SER A 19 7.48 13.86 2.18
CA SER A 19 6.49 13.07 2.92
C SER A 19 5.92 12.03 1.96
N LYS A 20 6.05 10.75 2.31
CA LYS A 20 5.63 9.66 1.43
C LYS A 20 4.09 9.60 1.33
N PRO A 21 3.54 9.19 0.17
CA PRO A 21 2.10 9.06 0.00
C PRO A 21 1.46 8.13 1.04
N THR A 22 0.22 8.44 1.41
CA THR A 22 -0.60 7.63 2.32
C THR A 22 -1.88 7.21 1.61
N PHE A 23 -2.30 5.97 1.85
CA PHE A 23 -3.49 5.36 1.26
C PHE A 23 -4.35 4.81 2.39
N THR A 24 -5.63 5.17 2.43
CA THR A 24 -6.57 4.68 3.45
C THR A 24 -7.60 3.80 2.80
N GLY A 25 -7.83 2.61 3.35
CA GLY A 25 -8.75 1.65 2.76
C GLY A 25 -8.89 0.40 3.60
N THR A 26 -9.66 -0.58 3.12
CA THR A 26 -9.87 -1.87 3.77
C THR A 26 -8.93 -2.91 3.18
N ILE A 27 -8.26 -3.69 4.03
CA ILE A 27 -7.51 -4.86 3.56
C ILE A 27 -8.48 -5.97 3.17
N THR A 28 -8.39 -6.41 1.92
CA THR A 28 -9.16 -7.52 1.35
C THR A 28 -8.27 -8.33 0.41
N ASP A 29 -8.85 -9.21 -0.40
CA ASP A 29 -8.18 -9.99 -1.43
C ASP A 29 -8.58 -9.54 -2.84
N ASP A 30 -7.79 -9.91 -3.84
CA ASP A 30 -8.02 -9.58 -5.25
C ASP A 30 -9.28 -10.23 -5.85
N GLU A 31 -9.66 -11.41 -5.36
CA GLU A 31 -10.93 -12.06 -5.72
C GLU A 31 -12.16 -11.28 -5.18
N CYS A 32 -12.01 -10.61 -4.03
CA CYS A 32 -13.00 -9.71 -3.42
C CYS A 32 -12.55 -8.25 -3.45
N SER A 33 -11.97 -7.78 -4.55
CA SER A 33 -11.33 -6.44 -4.69
C SER A 33 -12.15 -5.20 -4.27
N ARG A 34 -13.48 -5.32 -4.09
CA ARG A 34 -14.36 -4.26 -3.55
C ARG A 34 -14.67 -4.39 -2.06
N ALA A 35 -13.94 -5.26 -1.36
CA ALA A 35 -14.19 -5.67 0.02
C ALA A 35 -15.62 -6.17 0.29
N ASP A 36 -16.32 -6.68 -0.73
CA ASP A 36 -17.64 -7.30 -0.59
C ASP A 36 -17.52 -8.82 -0.53
N HIS A 37 -17.60 -9.36 0.69
CA HIS A 37 -17.49 -10.79 0.94
C HIS A 37 -18.85 -11.49 1.01
N SER A 38 -19.96 -10.78 0.74
CA SER A 38 -21.32 -11.30 0.94
C SER A 38 -21.64 -12.55 0.11
N ARG A 39 -20.98 -12.73 -1.04
CA ARG A 39 -21.22 -13.85 -1.96
C ARG A 39 -20.30 -15.05 -1.77
N MET A 40 -19.06 -14.86 -1.34
CA MET A 40 -18.06 -15.93 -1.21
C MET A 40 -18.05 -16.54 0.21
N ARG A 41 -18.05 -15.70 1.25
CA ARG A 41 -18.13 -16.09 2.67
C ARG A 41 -17.38 -17.37 3.06
N MET A 42 -16.08 -17.44 2.80
CA MET A 42 -15.21 -18.54 3.24
C MET A 42 -14.83 -18.43 4.73
N GLY A 43 -15.84 -18.38 5.60
CA GLY A 43 -15.67 -18.26 7.04
C GLY A 43 -16.71 -17.35 7.70
N PRO A 44 -16.69 -17.25 9.05
CA PRO A 44 -17.69 -16.51 9.81
C PRO A 44 -17.54 -14.98 9.74
N THR A 45 -16.40 -14.48 9.26
CA THR A 45 -16.09 -13.05 9.17
C THR A 45 -15.38 -12.75 7.85
N ASP A 46 -15.43 -11.50 7.40
CA ASP A 46 -14.69 -11.03 6.23
C ASP A 46 -13.18 -11.30 6.38
N ALA A 47 -12.63 -11.06 7.57
CA ALA A 47 -11.24 -11.37 7.89
C ALA A 47 -10.89 -12.86 7.71
N ALA A 48 -11.82 -13.75 8.10
CA ALA A 48 -11.65 -15.20 7.89
C ALA A 48 -11.75 -15.56 6.40
N CYS A 49 -12.68 -14.94 5.67
CA CYS A 49 -12.83 -15.13 4.23
C CYS A 49 -11.56 -14.75 3.46
N VAL A 50 -10.99 -13.57 3.74
CA VAL A 50 -9.74 -13.09 3.12
C VAL A 50 -8.59 -14.05 3.38
N ARG A 51 -8.35 -14.43 4.64
CA ARG A 51 -7.28 -15.37 5.00
C ARG A 51 -7.46 -16.73 4.35
N ALA A 52 -8.69 -17.25 4.32
CA ALA A 52 -9.00 -18.50 3.64
C ALA A 52 -8.67 -18.39 2.15
N CYS A 53 -9.05 -17.29 1.49
CA CYS A 53 -8.80 -17.07 0.06
C CYS A 53 -7.31 -17.13 -0.27
N ILE A 54 -6.50 -16.43 0.51
CA ILE A 54 -5.06 -16.37 0.31
C ILE A 54 -4.42 -17.74 0.55
N SER A 55 -4.82 -18.44 1.62
CA SER A 55 -4.29 -19.77 1.95
C SER A 55 -4.70 -20.88 0.97
N ALA A 56 -5.93 -20.85 0.48
CA ALA A 56 -6.53 -21.95 -0.29
C ALA A 56 -6.49 -21.74 -1.81
N HIS A 57 -6.47 -20.48 -2.24
CA HIS A 57 -6.54 -20.11 -3.66
C HIS A 57 -5.33 -19.30 -4.13
N GLY A 58 -4.40 -18.94 -3.23
CA GLY A 58 -3.23 -18.15 -3.61
C GLY A 58 -3.58 -16.72 -4.01
N ALA A 59 -4.71 -16.20 -3.53
CA ALA A 59 -5.11 -14.82 -3.70
C ALA A 59 -4.07 -13.85 -3.08
N SER A 60 -4.14 -12.59 -3.47
CA SER A 60 -3.24 -11.53 -2.98
C SER A 60 -3.97 -10.53 -2.09
N TYR A 61 -3.33 -10.08 -1.01
CA TYR A 61 -3.77 -8.93 -0.23
C TYR A 61 -3.77 -7.66 -1.09
N VAL A 62 -4.90 -6.97 -1.06
CA VAL A 62 -5.10 -5.66 -1.69
C VAL A 62 -5.67 -4.66 -0.69
N LEU A 63 -5.43 -3.37 -0.94
CA LEU A 63 -6.10 -2.27 -0.26
C LEU A 63 -7.22 -1.75 -1.15
N TYR A 64 -8.47 -1.83 -0.68
CA TYR A 64 -9.61 -1.19 -1.33
C TYR A 64 -9.89 0.17 -0.68
N ASP A 65 -9.72 1.26 -1.43
CA ASP A 65 -9.89 2.63 -0.90
C ASP A 65 -11.35 3.13 -0.91
N GLY A 66 -12.29 2.28 -1.35
CA GLY A 66 -13.70 2.65 -1.60
C GLY A 66 -14.01 2.89 -3.08
N LYS A 67 -13.00 2.91 -3.95
CA LYS A 67 -13.12 3.09 -5.39
C LYS A 67 -12.24 2.14 -6.18
N ASP A 68 -10.95 2.11 -5.87
CA ASP A 68 -9.93 1.32 -6.52
C ASP A 68 -9.32 0.30 -5.54
N ALA A 69 -8.89 -0.83 -6.09
CA ALA A 69 -8.11 -1.84 -5.38
C ALA A 69 -6.65 -1.75 -5.81
N TYR A 70 -5.75 -1.80 -4.83
CA TYR A 70 -4.31 -1.73 -5.04
C TYR A 70 -3.64 -2.96 -4.46
N THR A 71 -2.87 -3.68 -5.27
CA THR A 71 -2.05 -4.78 -4.76
C THR A 71 -1.01 -4.24 -3.80
N LEU A 72 -0.82 -4.91 -2.68
CA LEU A 72 0.21 -4.57 -1.72
C LEU A 72 1.49 -5.35 -2.06
N SER A 73 2.63 -4.69 -2.13
CA SER A 73 3.90 -5.39 -2.36
C SER A 73 4.25 -6.35 -1.22
N ASP A 74 3.82 -6.04 -0.01
CA ASP A 74 3.90 -6.90 1.17
C ASP A 74 2.64 -7.79 1.22
N GLN A 75 2.85 -9.10 1.16
CA GLN A 75 1.80 -10.13 1.17
C GLN A 75 1.75 -10.91 2.49
N GLN A 76 2.36 -10.38 3.56
CA GLN A 76 2.40 -11.01 4.87
C GLN A 76 1.89 -10.07 5.98
N ALA A 77 2.42 -8.85 6.07
CA ALA A 77 1.98 -7.88 7.09
C ALA A 77 0.49 -7.50 7.04
N PRO A 78 -0.20 -7.46 5.89
CA PRO A 78 -1.64 -7.17 5.85
C PRO A 78 -2.53 -8.21 6.53
N GLU A 79 -2.06 -9.45 6.75
CA GLU A 79 -2.89 -10.55 7.29
C GLU A 79 -3.58 -10.20 8.61
N ARG A 80 -2.85 -9.59 9.54
CA ARG A 80 -3.38 -9.15 10.85
C ARG A 80 -4.44 -8.05 10.74
N PHE A 81 -4.54 -7.41 9.57
CA PHE A 81 -5.48 -6.35 9.27
C PHE A 81 -6.58 -6.79 8.31
N ALA A 82 -6.67 -8.08 7.95
CA ALA A 82 -7.70 -8.59 7.04
C ALA A 82 -9.11 -8.14 7.45
N GLY A 83 -9.86 -7.58 6.50
CA GLY A 83 -11.20 -7.02 6.72
C GLY A 83 -11.24 -5.71 7.50
N GLN A 84 -10.10 -5.15 7.90
CA GLN A 84 -10.02 -3.91 8.67
C GLN A 84 -9.61 -2.72 7.81
N LYS A 85 -10.06 -1.54 8.24
CA LYS A 85 -9.62 -0.27 7.66
C LYS A 85 -8.24 0.11 8.20
N VAL A 86 -7.33 0.46 7.31
CA VAL A 86 -5.94 0.80 7.60
C VAL A 86 -5.51 2.06 6.87
N THR A 87 -4.41 2.63 7.33
CA THR A 87 -3.59 3.59 6.58
C THR A 87 -2.27 2.92 6.20
N VAL A 88 -1.98 2.87 4.91
CA VAL A 88 -0.75 2.36 4.31
C VAL A 88 0.13 3.55 3.90
N VAL A 89 1.37 3.59 4.36
CA VAL A 89 2.40 4.50 3.84
C VAL A 89 3.20 3.76 2.79
N GLY A 90 3.39 4.36 1.61
CA GLY A 90 4.10 3.72 0.52
C GLY A 90 4.14 4.52 -0.77
N ALA A 91 4.72 3.93 -1.82
CA ALA A 91 4.77 4.51 -3.16
C ALA A 91 3.88 3.72 -4.12
N LEU A 92 3.01 4.41 -4.87
CA LEU A 92 2.16 3.76 -5.88
C LEU A 92 2.91 3.65 -7.22
N ASP A 93 3.03 2.42 -7.72
CA ASP A 93 3.27 2.19 -9.14
C ASP A 93 1.92 2.25 -9.88
N ALA A 94 1.68 3.38 -10.54
CA ALA A 94 0.44 3.62 -11.28
C ALA A 94 0.24 2.69 -12.48
N LYS A 95 1.32 2.10 -13.04
CA LYS A 95 1.20 1.18 -14.19
C LYS A 95 0.65 -0.17 -13.75
N THR A 96 1.09 -0.64 -12.58
CA THR A 96 0.73 -1.97 -12.05
C THR A 96 -0.38 -1.90 -10.99
N LYS A 97 -0.76 -0.70 -10.54
CA LYS A 97 -1.63 -0.45 -9.38
C LYS A 97 -1.11 -1.13 -8.10
N THR A 98 0.20 -1.21 -7.93
CA THR A 98 0.84 -1.78 -6.75
C THR A 98 1.34 -0.69 -5.82
N ILE A 99 0.96 -0.75 -4.54
CA ILE A 99 1.55 0.07 -3.50
C ILE A 99 2.78 -0.67 -2.96
N GLN A 100 3.95 -0.06 -3.14
CA GLN A 100 5.18 -0.45 -2.46
C GLN A 100 5.06 -0.06 -0.99
N VAL A 101 4.70 -1.04 -0.16
CA VAL A 101 4.36 -0.86 1.26
C VAL A 101 5.63 -0.60 2.06
N GLU A 102 5.55 0.43 2.90
CA GLU A 102 6.56 0.71 3.93
C GLU A 102 6.01 0.48 5.34
N SER A 103 4.76 0.89 5.58
CA SER A 103 4.10 0.60 6.86
C SER A 103 2.59 0.51 6.70
N ILE A 104 1.97 -0.25 7.60
CA ILE A 104 0.52 -0.41 7.70
C ILE A 104 0.14 -0.17 9.15
N THR A 105 -0.87 0.68 9.36
CA THR A 105 -1.41 0.99 10.69
C THR A 105 -2.93 0.93 10.65
N ALA A 106 -3.56 0.53 11.76
CA ALA A 106 -5.01 0.61 11.86
C ALA A 106 -5.48 2.06 11.70
N ALA A 107 -6.52 2.27 10.88
CA ALA A 107 -7.12 3.59 10.76
C ALA A 107 -7.84 3.95 12.07
N ARG A 108 -7.78 5.22 12.47
CA ARG A 108 -8.55 5.75 13.60
C ARG A 108 -10.01 5.97 13.23
#